data_AF-A0A926BLI3-F1
#
_entry.id   AF-A0A926BLI3-F1
#
_cell.length_a   1.000
_cell.length_b   1.000
_cell.length_c   1.000
_cell.angle_alpha   90.00
_cell.angle_beta   90.00
_cell.angle_gamma   90.00
#
_symmetry.space_group_name_H-M   'P 1'
#
loop_
_entity.id
_entity.type
_entity.pdbx_description
1 polymer ?
#
loop_
_entity_poly.entity_id
_entity_poly.type
_entity_poly.pdbx_seq_one_letter_code
_entity_poly.pdbx_strand_id
1 'polypeptide(L)'
;MSKPFDATTKYLIDLSPADWLLLAGVTLEPGAVLEPFDADLSTVSADADRLIRVSGVAEPCLYHIELQTSFDARFDERVFWYNSLARYEYRLPVRSIAFCSEKTPTVRT
;
A
#
# COMPACT_ATOMS: atom_id res chain seq x y z
N MET A 1 6.86 -3.00 -15.52
CA MET A 1 7.53 -1.78 -16.06
C MET A 1 7.76 -0.91 -14.84
N SER A 2 8.99 -0.54 -14.50
CA SER A 2 9.19 0.27 -13.29
C SER A 2 8.47 1.61 -13.46
N LYS A 3 7.41 1.84 -12.66
CA LYS A 3 6.74 3.13 -12.61
C LYS A 3 7.82 4.17 -12.25
N PRO A 4 7.88 5.35 -12.90
CA PRO A 4 8.99 6.30 -12.76
C PRO A 4 9.20 6.82 -11.33
N PHE A 5 8.23 6.62 -10.42
CA PHE A 5 8.27 7.09 -9.04
C PHE A 5 8.25 5.98 -7.99
N ASP A 6 8.32 4.71 -8.39
CA ASP A 6 8.18 3.57 -7.48
C ASP A 6 9.27 3.53 -6.40
N ALA A 7 10.54 3.63 -6.81
CA ALA A 7 11.67 3.60 -5.87
C ALA A 7 11.66 4.77 -4.87
N THR A 8 11.34 5.98 -5.34
CA THR A 8 11.21 7.16 -4.47
C THR A 8 10.06 7.01 -3.49
N THR A 9 8.93 6.48 -3.96
CA THR A 9 7.76 6.23 -3.11
C THR A 9 8.08 5.23 -2.01
N LYS A 10 8.67 4.09 -2.37
CA LYS A 10 9.10 3.06 -1.40
C LYS A 10 10.04 3.64 -0.36
N TYR A 11 11.01 4.44 -0.78
CA TYR A 11 11.92 5.14 0.11
C TYR A 11 11.17 6.10 1.07
N LEU A 12 10.18 6.85 0.60
CA LEU A 12 9.38 7.73 1.44
C LEU A 12 8.50 6.96 2.44
N ILE A 13 7.97 5.80 2.05
CA ILE A 13 7.23 4.91 2.96
C ILE A 13 8.16 4.36 4.04
N ASP A 14 9.38 3.98 3.67
CA ASP A 14 10.37 3.46 4.62
C ASP A 14 10.84 4.53 5.61
N LEU A 15 10.97 5.78 5.14
CA LEU A 15 11.42 6.90 5.95
C LEU A 15 10.40 7.28 7.04
N SER A 16 9.10 7.21 6.74
CA SER A 16 8.05 7.56 7.71
C SER A 16 6.75 6.77 7.49
N PRO A 17 6.71 5.48 7.86
CA PRO A 17 5.54 4.63 7.60
C PRO A 17 4.29 5.09 8.35
N ALA A 18 4.46 5.74 9.51
CA ALA A 18 3.34 6.24 10.30
C ALA A 18 2.62 7.40 9.60
N ASP A 19 3.36 8.32 8.98
CA ASP A 19 2.77 9.48 8.30
C ASP A 19 1.89 9.08 7.13
N TRP A 20 2.23 8.00 6.42
CA TRP A 20 1.40 7.47 5.33
C TRP A 20 0.06 6.90 5.83
N LEU A 21 0.08 6.19 6.97
CA LEU A 21 -1.14 5.68 7.59
C LEU A 21 -2.01 6.82 8.12
N LEU A 22 -1.40 7.81 8.77
CA LEU A 22 -2.10 9.01 9.25
C LEU A 22 -2.70 9.82 8.08
N LEU A 23 -1.95 9.98 6.98
CA LEU A 23 -2.42 10.64 5.76
C LEU A 23 -3.65 9.93 5.17
N ALA A 24 -3.71 8.61 5.29
CA ALA A 24 -4.86 7.79 4.88
C ALA A 24 -6.03 7.80 5.90
N GLY A 25 -5.91 8.55 7.00
CA GLY A 25 -6.92 8.63 8.06
C GLY A 25 -6.91 7.45 9.03
N VAL A 26 -5.86 6.63 9.04
CA VAL A 26 -5.70 5.53 10.00
C VAL A 26 -5.25 6.09 11.35
N THR A 27 -5.97 5.74 12.42
CA THR A 27 -5.52 6.02 13.79
C THR A 27 -4.64 4.87 14.27
N LEU A 28 -3.44 5.19 14.75
CA LEU A 28 -2.51 4.22 15.31
C LEU A 28 -2.72 4.09 16.82
N GLU A 29 -2.83 2.86 17.30
CA GLU A 29 -2.88 2.59 18.73
C GLU A 29 -1.53 2.93 19.40
N PRO A 30 -1.54 3.37 20.67
CA PRO A 30 -0.31 3.56 21.42
C PRO A 30 0.52 2.27 21.47
N GLY A 31 1.81 2.35 21.15
CA GLY A 31 2.72 1.19 21.14
C GLY A 31 2.73 0.43 19.80
N ALA A 32 1.99 0.89 18.79
CA ALA A 32 2.10 0.34 17.44
C ALA A 32 3.54 0.39 16.92
N VAL A 33 4.02 -0.75 16.45
CA VAL A 33 5.32 -0.91 15.77
C VAL A 33 5.06 -1.12 14.29
N LEU A 34 5.68 -0.27 13.46
CA LEU A 34 5.48 -0.23 12.02
C LEU A 34 6.74 -0.70 11.30
N GLU A 35 6.61 -1.77 10.52
CA GLU A 35 7.70 -2.36 9.75
C GLU A 35 7.30 -2.37 8.27
N PRO A 36 7.83 -1.45 7.45
CA PRO A 36 7.63 -1.49 6.01
C PRO A 36 8.53 -2.56 5.37
N PHE A 37 8.01 -3.28 4.39
CA PHE A 37 8.74 -4.33 3.67
C PHE A 37 8.14 -4.56 2.27
N ASP A 38 8.95 -5.15 1.37
CA ASP A 38 8.47 -5.56 0.05
C ASP A 38 7.66 -6.85 0.19
N ALA A 39 6.52 -6.90 -0.48
CA ALA A 39 5.76 -8.13 -0.57
C ALA A 39 6.51 -9.11 -1.47
N ASP A 40 7.12 -10.14 -0.88
CA ASP A 40 7.66 -11.27 -1.64
C ASP A 40 6.51 -12.20 -2.04
N LEU A 41 5.67 -11.73 -2.96
CA LEU A 41 4.64 -12.55 -3.58
C LEU A 41 5.27 -13.36 -4.72
N SER A 42 6.19 -14.26 -4.36
CA SER A 42 7.08 -15.07 -5.22
C SER A 42 6.46 -15.76 -6.46
N THR A 43 5.13 -15.79 -6.59
CA THR A 43 4.38 -16.39 -7.70
C THR A 43 3.76 -15.39 -8.68
N VAL A 44 3.81 -14.09 -8.38
CA VAL A 44 3.32 -13.04 -9.26
C VAL A 44 4.42 -11.98 -9.34
N SER A 45 4.80 -11.56 -10.54
CA SER A 45 5.66 -10.37 -10.76
C SER A 45 4.84 -9.14 -10.41
N ALA A 46 4.53 -9.04 -9.14
CA ALA A 46 3.51 -8.22 -8.58
C ALA A 46 4.27 -7.03 -8.01
N ASP A 47 4.34 -5.93 -8.78
CA ASP A 47 4.81 -4.63 -8.30
C ASP A 47 3.83 -4.10 -7.22
N ALA A 48 3.65 -4.82 -6.10
CA ALA A 48 2.95 -4.29 -4.93
C ALA A 48 3.78 -3.15 -4.39
N ASP A 49 3.18 -1.95 -4.32
CA ASP A 49 3.95 -0.73 -4.14
C ASP A 49 4.61 -0.65 -2.74
N ARG A 50 4.05 -1.23 -1.66
CA ARG A 50 4.74 -1.58 -0.38
C ARG A 50 3.75 -2.25 0.61
N LEU A 51 4.22 -3.09 1.53
CA LEU A 51 3.46 -3.51 2.73
C LEU A 51 4.03 -2.86 3.99
N ILE A 52 3.16 -2.51 4.95
CA ILE A 52 3.53 -2.10 6.31
C ILE A 52 2.91 -3.09 7.29
N ARG A 53 3.73 -3.82 8.03
CA ARG A 53 3.26 -4.62 9.16
C ARG A 53 3.05 -3.71 10.36
N VAL A 54 1.87 -3.76 10.95
CA VAL A 54 1.56 -3.11 12.22
C VAL A 54 1.43 -4.19 13.29
N SER A 55 2.27 -4.11 14.30
CA SER A 55 2.31 -4.99 15.45
C SER A 55 2.34 -4.17 16.75
N GLY A 56 2.41 -4.83 17.92
CA GLY A 56 2.35 -4.11 19.22
C GLY A 56 0.98 -3.55 19.57
N VAL A 57 -0.06 -3.96 18.84
CA VAL A 57 -1.47 -3.56 18.99
C VAL A 57 -2.34 -4.79 19.27
N ALA A 58 -3.58 -4.60 19.70
CA ALA A 58 -4.49 -5.72 20.01
C ALA A 58 -4.75 -6.62 18.79
N GLU A 59 -4.82 -6.02 17.60
CA GLU A 59 -5.07 -6.71 16.33
C GLU A 59 -3.97 -6.42 15.31
N PRO A 60 -2.88 -7.22 15.27
CA PRO A 60 -1.84 -7.05 14.27
C PRO A 60 -2.39 -7.19 12.85
N CYS A 61 -1.92 -6.35 11.93
CA CYS A 61 -2.38 -6.35 10.54
C CYS A 61 -1.29 -5.89 9.57
N LEU A 62 -1.59 -6.02 8.28
CA LEU A 62 -0.81 -5.49 7.18
C LEU A 62 -1.58 -4.36 6.52
N TYR A 63 -0.91 -3.25 6.25
CA TYR A 63 -1.38 -2.23 5.34
C TYR A 63 -0.68 -2.39 3.99
N HIS A 64 -1.48 -2.51 2.94
CA HIS A 64 -1.03 -2.48 1.56
C HIS A 64 -1.24 -1.08 1.00
N ILE A 65 -0.16 -0.40 0.65
CA ILE A 65 -0.21 0.93 0.04
C ILE A 65 -0.07 0.77 -1.47
N GLU A 66 -0.99 1.35 -2.22
CA GLU A 66 -0.98 1.41 -3.68
C GLU A 66 -1.14 2.86 -4.14
N LEU A 67 -0.28 3.29 -5.06
CA LEU A 67 -0.31 4.63 -5.65
C LEU A 67 -0.72 4.55 -7.12
N GLN A 68 -1.92 5.05 -7.37
CA GLN A 68 -2.58 4.97 -8.67
C GLN A 68 -2.58 6.34 -9.35
N THR A 69 -1.62 6.54 -10.25
CA THR A 69 -1.44 7.81 -10.99
C THR A 69 -2.20 7.88 -12.32
N SER A 70 -2.78 6.75 -12.76
CA SER A 70 -3.52 6.61 -14.01
C SER A 70 -4.81 5.85 -13.78
N PHE A 71 -5.80 6.04 -14.63
CA PHE A 71 -7.02 5.25 -14.53
C PHE A 71 -6.75 3.77 -14.83
N ASP A 72 -7.26 2.89 -13.98
CA ASP A 72 -7.25 1.44 -14.20
C ASP A 72 -8.65 0.87 -13.92
N ALA A 73 -9.24 0.29 -14.96
CA ALA A 73 -10.58 -0.26 -14.92
C ALA A 73 -10.69 -1.55 -14.08
N ARG A 74 -9.57 -2.20 -13.74
CA ARG A 74 -9.50 -3.45 -12.96
C ARG A 74 -8.76 -3.26 -11.64
N PHE A 75 -8.73 -2.02 -11.15
CA PHE A 75 -8.04 -1.67 -9.91
C PHE A 75 -8.52 -2.50 -8.72
N ASP A 76 -9.83 -2.69 -8.62
CA ASP A 76 -10.50 -3.49 -7.59
C ASP A 76 -10.10 -4.97 -7.66
N GLU A 77 -10.13 -5.58 -8.85
CA GLU A 77 -9.70 -6.98 -9.07
C GLU A 77 -8.25 -7.16 -8.66
N ARG A 78 -7.38 -6.23 -9.06
CA ARG A 78 -5.97 -6.24 -8.71
C ARG A 78 -5.79 -6.17 -7.21
N VAL A 79 -6.35 -5.16 -6.55
CA VAL A 79 -6.24 -4.98 -5.09
C VAL A 79 -6.77 -6.21 -4.35
N PHE A 80 -7.89 -6.78 -4.76
CA PHE A 80 -8.43 -8.01 -4.18
C PHE A 80 -7.45 -9.19 -4.28
N TRP A 81 -6.89 -9.39 -5.46
CA TRP A 81 -5.90 -10.45 -5.72
C TRP A 81 -4.67 -10.30 -4.81
N TYR A 82 -4.10 -9.09 -4.73
CA TYR A 82 -2.93 -8.81 -3.87
C TYR A 82 -3.23 -9.04 -2.39
N ASN A 83 -4.36 -8.55 -1.88
CA ASN A 83 -4.74 -8.77 -0.47
C ASN A 83 -4.87 -10.26 -0.17
N SER A 84 -5.42 -11.04 -1.10
CA SER A 84 -5.60 -12.48 -0.94
C SER A 84 -4.26 -13.21 -0.86
N LEU A 85 -3.31 -12.86 -1.74
CA LEU A 85 -1.96 -13.42 -1.72
C LEU A 85 -1.17 -13.02 -0.47
N ALA A 86 -1.19 -11.73 -0.09
CA ALA A 86 -0.51 -11.25 1.12
C ALA A 86 -1.09 -11.88 2.39
N ARG A 87 -2.42 -12.06 2.46
CA ARG A 87 -3.07 -12.77 3.56
C ARG A 87 -2.63 -14.23 3.61
N TYR A 88 -2.54 -14.89 2.46
CA TYR A 88 -2.10 -16.28 2.38
C TYR A 88 -0.64 -16.44 2.85
N GLU A 89 0.25 -15.56 2.40
CA GLU A 89 1.67 -15.61 2.73
C GLU A 89 1.94 -15.28 4.20
N TYR A 90 1.45 -14.13 4.67
CA TYR A 90 1.82 -13.58 5.98
C TYR A 90 0.84 -13.91 7.10
N ARG A 91 -0.32 -14.51 6.79
CA ARG A 91 -1.35 -14.95 7.75
C ARG A 91 -1.90 -13.83 8.65
N LEU A 92 -1.78 -12.56 8.23
CA LEU A 92 -2.28 -11.37 8.94
C LEU A 92 -3.38 -10.67 8.16
N PRO A 93 -4.34 -9.97 8.82
CA PRO A 93 -5.40 -9.24 8.12
C PRO A 93 -4.77 -8.18 7.24
N VAL A 94 -5.24 -8.05 6.00
CA VAL A 94 -4.69 -7.07 5.06
C VAL A 94 -5.73 -5.98 4.82
N ARG A 95 -5.30 -4.74 5.00
CA ARG A 95 -6.07 -3.51 4.76
C ARG A 95 -5.39 -2.78 3.62
N SER A 96 -6.12 -2.40 2.58
CA SER A 96 -5.55 -1.65 1.45
C SER A 96 -5.86 -0.17 1.54
N ILE A 97 -4.87 0.66 1.23
CA ILE A 97 -4.97 2.11 1.08
C ILE A 97 -4.56 2.43 -0.36
N ALA A 98 -5.45 3.12 -1.07
CA ALA A 98 -5.23 3.55 -2.44
C ALA A 98 -5.18 5.07 -2.51
N PHE A 99 -4.06 5.61 -2.99
CA PHE A 99 -3.94 7.03 -3.31
C PHE A 99 -4.13 7.22 -4.81
N CYS A 100 -5.25 7.83 -5.19
CA CYS A 100 -5.59 8.07 -6.59
C CYS A 100 -5.34 9.53 -6.95
N SER A 101 -4.62 9.80 -8.04
CA SER A 101 -4.59 11.15 -8.59
C SER A 101 -5.93 11.46 -9.27
N GLU A 102 -6.47 12.64 -9.01
CA GLU A 102 -7.54 13.16 -9.85
C GLU A 102 -6.97 13.47 -11.25
N LYS A 103 -7.77 13.24 -12.29
CA LYS A 103 -7.43 13.80 -13.61
C LYS A 103 -7.41 15.33 -13.45
N THR A 104 -6.27 15.96 -13.70
CA THR A 104 -6.24 17.42 -13.90
C THR A 104 -7.31 17.76 -14.94
N PRO A 105 -8.32 18.58 -14.63
CA PRO A 105 -9.30 18.99 -15.63
C PRO A 105 -8.52 19.65 -16.76
N THR A 106 -8.63 19.08 -17.96
CA THR A 106 -8.03 19.68 -19.15
C THR A 106 -8.73 21.02 -19.35
N VAL A 107 -8.10 22.11 -18.94
CA VAL A 107 -8.57 23.46 -19.27
C VAL A 107 -8.50 23.53 -20.80
N ARG A 108 -9.65 23.39 -21.45
CA ARG A 108 -9.77 23.69 -22.88
C ARG A 108 -9.61 25.20 -23.02
N THR A 109 -8.42 25.63 -23.41
CA THR A 109 -8.17 26.96 -23.98
C THR A 109 -8.76 27.06 -25.37
#